data_AF-A0AA95FGI8-F1
#
_entry.id   AF-A0AA95FGI8-F1
#
_cell.length_a   1.000
_cell.length_b   1.000
_cell.length_c   1.000
_cell.angle_alpha   90.00
_cell.angle_beta   90.00
_cell.angle_gamma   90.00
#
_symmetry.space_group_name_H-M   'P 1'
#
loop_
_entity.id
_entity.type
_entity.pdbx_description
1 polymer ?
#
loop_
_entity_poly.entity_id
_entity_poly.type
_entity_poly.pdbx_seq_one_letter_code
_entity_poly.pdbx_strand_id
1 'polypeptide(L)'
;MFFFKYEIIRESAMPISIITNQKLLNDLETNETEDSIDNIIQNALKKTSSDLSFTFNKCHSEVNHLVESKEANCIGYAWFLSAVIRYKLDRSKLDKQWKVHHKVGKIYFLNENINKYFDSNFFKDHDFVTVENTETKEVIAIDGTVYDYFKIKRVQLK
;
A
#
# COMPACT_ATOMS: atom_id res chain seq x y z
N MET A 1 -3.01 -4.92 -20.30
CA MET A 1 -1.55 -4.68 -20.44
C MET A 1 -1.07 -4.02 -19.16
N PHE A 2 -0.10 -4.61 -18.45
CA PHE A 2 0.47 -4.01 -17.24
C PHE A 2 1.71 -3.19 -17.61
N PHE A 3 1.67 -1.88 -17.35
CA PHE A 3 2.79 -0.98 -17.62
C PHE A 3 3.87 -1.05 -16.55
N PHE A 4 3.47 -1.33 -15.31
CA PHE A 4 4.36 -1.43 -14.16
C PHE A 4 4.49 -2.88 -13.70
N LYS A 5 5.74 -3.32 -13.51
CA LYS A 5 6.10 -4.61 -12.94
C LYS A 5 7.04 -4.45 -11.76
N TYR A 6 6.93 -5.33 -10.78
CA TYR A 6 7.66 -5.24 -9.52
C TYR A 6 8.43 -6.53 -9.27
N GLU A 7 9.72 -6.40 -9.00
CA GLU A 7 10.56 -7.50 -8.52
C GLU A 7 10.73 -7.34 -7.01
N ILE A 8 10.20 -8.29 -6.23
CA ILE A 8 10.31 -8.27 -4.77
C ILE A 8 11.77 -8.51 -4.38
N ILE A 9 12.32 -7.62 -3.56
CA ILE A 9 13.63 -7.80 -2.93
C ILE A 9 13.46 -8.44 -1.56
N ARG A 10 12.54 -7.89 -0.74
CA ARG A 10 12.29 -8.32 0.64
C ARG A 10 10.91 -7.91 1.14
N GLU A 11 10.52 -8.47 2.28
CA GLU A 11 9.44 -7.93 3.11
C GLU A 11 10.00 -6.81 4.01
N SER A 12 9.15 -5.82 4.34
CA SER A 12 9.50 -4.82 5.35
C SER A 12 9.78 -5.51 6.68
N ALA A 13 10.86 -5.14 7.35
CA ALA A 13 11.23 -5.70 8.64
C ALA A 13 10.27 -5.26 9.78
N MET A 14 9.47 -4.23 9.53
CA MET A 14 8.56 -3.68 10.53
C MET A 14 7.15 -4.27 10.35
N PRO A 15 6.47 -4.62 11.45
CA PRO A 15 5.11 -5.15 11.38
C PRO A 15 4.11 -4.07 10.95
N ILE A 16 3.07 -4.44 10.21
CA ILE A 16 2.01 -3.52 9.79
C ILE A 16 1.39 -2.79 11.01
N SER A 17 1.18 -1.47 10.88
CA SER A 17 0.74 -0.58 11.97
C SER A 17 -0.70 -0.86 12.38
N ILE A 18 -0.96 -0.93 13.68
CA ILE A 18 -2.33 -0.94 14.21
C ILE A 18 -2.82 0.50 14.19
N ILE A 19 -3.99 0.74 13.59
CA ILE A 19 -4.59 2.07 13.56
C ILE A 19 -5.17 2.36 14.94
N THR A 20 -4.66 3.39 15.61
CA THR A 20 -5.18 3.87 16.90
C THR A 20 -5.68 5.30 16.85
N ASN A 21 -5.43 6.03 15.75
CA ASN A 21 -5.96 7.36 15.54
C ASN A 21 -7.49 7.32 15.38
N GLN A 22 -8.22 7.91 16.35
CA GLN A 22 -9.69 7.85 16.38
C GLN A 22 -10.37 8.55 15.20
N LYS A 23 -9.77 9.63 14.67
CA LYS A 23 -10.31 10.31 13.49
C LYS A 23 -10.28 9.38 12.28
N LEU A 24 -9.16 8.70 12.05
CA LEU A 24 -9.05 7.72 10.97
C LEU A 24 -9.99 6.53 11.20
N LEU A 25 -10.11 6.02 12.43
CA LEU A 25 -11.06 4.94 12.74
C LEU A 25 -12.50 5.33 12.40
N ASN A 26 -12.95 6.50 12.87
CA ASN A 26 -14.29 7.00 12.56
C ASN A 26 -14.49 7.17 11.04
N ASP A 27 -13.50 7.69 10.32
CA ASP A 27 -13.55 7.82 8.85
C ASP A 27 -13.68 6.44 8.17
N LEU A 28 -13.00 5.41 8.68
CA LEU A 28 -13.06 4.06 8.13
C LEU A 28 -14.34 3.31 8.51
N GLU A 29 -15.01 3.69 9.59
CA GLU A 29 -16.28 3.10 10.04
C GLU A 29 -17.50 3.57 9.24
N THR A 30 -17.42 4.70 8.53
CA THR A 30 -18.57 5.35 7.89
C THR A 30 -19.04 4.76 6.56
N ASN A 31 -18.67 3.52 6.20
CA ASN A 31 -19.08 2.91 4.93
C ASN A 31 -19.52 1.44 5.11
N GLU A 32 -20.42 1.01 4.24
CA GLU A 32 -21.01 -0.35 4.16
C GLU A 32 -19.97 -1.47 4.30
N THR A 33 -20.45 -2.67 4.65
CA THR A 33 -19.62 -3.87 4.73
C THR A 33 -18.92 -4.08 3.38
N GLU A 34 -17.59 -4.03 3.39
CA GLU A 34 -16.80 -4.30 2.20
C GLU A 34 -16.71 -5.81 2.03
N ASP A 35 -17.65 -6.36 1.26
CA ASP A 35 -17.87 -7.81 1.16
C ASP A 35 -16.83 -8.55 0.31
N SER A 36 -15.92 -7.83 -0.36
CA SER A 36 -14.89 -8.44 -1.22
C SER A 36 -13.53 -7.80 -1.06
N ILE A 37 -12.49 -8.60 -1.28
CA ILE A 37 -11.09 -8.13 -1.25
C ILE A 37 -10.85 -6.97 -2.22
N ASP A 38 -11.52 -6.98 -3.37
CA ASP A 38 -11.36 -5.95 -4.39
C ASP A 38 -11.93 -4.60 -3.96
N ASN A 39 -13.07 -4.61 -3.27
CA ASN A 39 -13.64 -3.39 -2.70
C ASN A 39 -12.75 -2.85 -1.59
N ILE A 40 -12.23 -3.72 -0.72
CA ILE A 40 -11.28 -3.35 0.35
C ILE A 40 -10.05 -2.65 -0.24
N ILE A 41 -9.39 -3.30 -1.21
CA ILE A 41 -8.21 -2.77 -1.87
C ILE A 41 -8.52 -1.43 -2.55
N GLN A 42 -9.62 -1.35 -3.31
CA GLN A 42 -9.99 -0.13 -4.03
C GLN A 42 -10.26 1.04 -3.08
N ASN A 43 -10.98 0.80 -1.98
CA ASN A 43 -11.30 1.83 -1.01
C ASN A 43 -10.06 2.27 -0.23
N ALA A 44 -9.18 1.33 0.13
CA ALA A 44 -7.91 1.65 0.77
C ALA A 44 -6.99 2.48 -0.13
N LEU A 45 -6.92 2.16 -1.43
CA LEU A 45 -6.19 2.97 -2.42
C LEU A 45 -6.75 4.39 -2.53
N LYS A 46 -8.09 4.53 -2.62
CA LYS A 46 -8.76 5.84 -2.62
C LYS A 46 -8.44 6.63 -1.36
N LYS A 47 -8.60 6.02 -0.19
CA LYS A 47 -8.35 6.63 1.12
C LYS A 47 -6.89 7.09 1.24
N THR A 48 -5.94 6.24 0.82
CA THR A 48 -4.52 6.60 0.80
C THR A 48 -4.26 7.83 -0.08
N SER A 49 -4.80 7.84 -1.30
CA SER A 49 -4.64 8.98 -2.23
C SER A 49 -5.40 10.24 -1.83
N SER A 50 -6.44 10.13 -1.00
CA SER A 50 -7.20 11.30 -0.53
C SER A 50 -6.58 11.94 0.72
N ASP A 51 -5.97 11.12 1.57
CA ASP A 51 -5.46 11.55 2.86
C ASP A 51 -3.99 11.96 2.82
N LEU A 52 -3.22 11.40 1.88
CA LEU A 52 -1.79 11.64 1.75
C LEU A 52 -1.45 12.36 0.45
N SER A 53 -0.37 13.13 0.49
CA SER A 53 0.30 13.74 -0.65
C SER A 53 1.73 13.20 -0.72
N PHE A 54 2.15 12.78 -1.91
CA PHE A 54 3.45 12.16 -2.09
C PHE A 54 4.58 13.19 -2.02
N THR A 55 5.67 12.84 -1.35
CA THR A 55 6.89 13.64 -1.30
C THR A 55 8.15 12.79 -1.35
N PHE A 56 9.23 13.36 -1.89
CA PHE A 56 10.58 12.79 -1.86
C PHE A 56 11.37 13.20 -0.60
N ASN A 57 10.73 13.85 0.36
CA ASN A 57 11.34 14.15 1.64
C ASN A 57 11.34 12.91 2.56
N LYS A 58 12.17 12.97 3.60
CA LYS A 58 12.05 12.01 4.71
C LYS A 58 10.74 12.29 5.44
N CYS A 59 9.92 11.26 5.58
CA CYS A 59 8.64 11.31 6.30
C CYS A 59 8.67 10.33 7.47
N HIS A 60 7.75 10.52 8.40
CA HIS A 60 7.43 9.50 9.40
C HIS A 60 6.83 8.26 8.70
N SER A 61 7.13 7.07 9.22
CA SER A 61 6.58 5.80 8.73
C SER A 61 5.43 5.29 9.60
N GLU A 62 4.98 6.07 10.59
CA GLU A 62 3.91 5.70 11.51
C GLU A 62 2.57 6.27 11.06
N VAL A 63 1.57 5.40 10.94
CA VAL A 63 0.25 5.75 10.39
C VAL A 63 -0.42 6.90 11.14
N ASN A 64 -0.31 6.94 12.47
CA ASN A 64 -0.91 8.00 13.27
C ASN A 64 -0.31 9.37 12.94
N HIS A 65 1.01 9.44 12.71
CA HIS A 65 1.68 10.66 12.29
C HIS A 65 1.32 11.04 10.85
N LEU A 66 1.12 10.05 9.96
CA LEU A 66 0.73 10.31 8.58
C LEU A 66 -0.66 10.94 8.45
N VAL A 67 -1.60 10.56 9.32
CA VAL A 67 -2.94 11.18 9.38
C VAL A 67 -2.86 12.68 9.68
N GLU A 68 -1.87 13.09 10.49
CA GLU A 68 -1.67 14.49 10.88
C GLU A 68 -0.87 15.26 9.84
N SER A 69 0.26 14.71 9.38
CA SER A 69 1.16 15.37 8.44
C SER A 69 0.58 15.46 7.04
N LYS A 70 -0.23 14.47 6.62
CA LYS A 70 -0.75 14.28 5.26
C LYS A 70 0.33 14.18 4.17
N GLU A 71 1.60 14.11 4.52
CA GLU A 71 2.71 13.96 3.59
C GLU A 71 3.43 12.64 3.85
N ALA A 72 3.69 11.89 2.77
CA ALA A 72 4.34 10.59 2.84
C ALA A 72 5.17 10.31 1.59
N ASN A 73 6.26 9.57 1.75
CA ASN A 73 6.98 8.94 0.63
C ASN A 73 6.45 7.51 0.39
N CYS A 74 7.09 6.73 -0.48
CA CYS A 74 6.65 5.36 -0.81
C CYS A 74 6.51 4.46 0.43
N ILE A 75 7.42 4.61 1.40
CA ILE A 75 7.37 3.87 2.68
C ILE A 75 6.08 4.24 3.42
N GLY A 76 5.82 5.54 3.61
CA GLY A 76 4.62 6.00 4.31
C GLY A 76 3.32 5.61 3.58
N TYR A 77 3.30 5.68 2.25
CA TYR A 77 2.17 5.21 1.44
C TYR A 77 1.91 3.72 1.65
N ALA A 78 2.94 2.87 1.59
CA ALA A 78 2.81 1.43 1.80
C ALA A 78 2.38 1.07 3.23
N TRP A 79 2.89 1.79 4.25
CA TRP A 79 2.46 1.63 5.64
C TRP A 79 1.00 2.00 5.84
N PHE A 80 0.58 3.17 5.35
CA PHE A 80 -0.79 3.63 5.49
C PHE A 80 -1.75 2.70 4.76
N LEU A 81 -1.46 2.37 3.50
CA LEU A 81 -2.27 1.48 2.68
C LEU A 81 -2.41 0.09 3.33
N SER A 82 -1.30 -0.49 3.78
CA SER A 82 -1.33 -1.82 4.41
C SER A 82 -2.10 -1.83 5.73
N ALA A 83 -2.00 -0.79 6.54
CA ALA A 83 -2.75 -0.66 7.78
C ALA A 83 -4.26 -0.54 7.54
N VAL A 84 -4.67 0.26 6.54
CA VAL A 84 -6.08 0.42 6.16
C VAL A 84 -6.66 -0.89 5.65
N ILE A 85 -5.97 -1.59 4.75
CA ILE A 85 -6.42 -2.90 4.23
C ILE A 85 -6.54 -3.91 5.37
N ARG A 86 -5.53 -3.98 6.26
CA ARG A 86 -5.56 -4.91 7.38
C ARG A 86 -6.75 -4.65 8.31
N TYR A 87 -6.99 -3.39 8.65
CA TYR A 87 -8.14 -2.99 9.47
C TYR A 87 -9.47 -3.43 8.84
N LYS A 88 -9.63 -3.22 7.52
CA LYS A 88 -10.85 -3.61 6.80
C LYS A 88 -11.02 -5.13 6.69
N LEU A 89 -9.93 -5.88 6.46
CA LEU A 89 -9.97 -7.35 6.45
C LEU A 89 -10.43 -7.93 7.78
N ASP A 90 -9.91 -7.41 8.90
CA ASP A 90 -10.34 -7.79 10.25
C ASP A 90 -11.84 -7.50 10.45
N ARG A 91 -12.28 -6.30 10.07
CA ARG A 91 -13.67 -5.89 10.22
C ARG A 91 -14.64 -6.72 9.38
N SER A 92 -14.24 -7.11 8.17
CA SER A 92 -15.01 -7.97 7.25
C SER A 92 -14.82 -9.47 7.53
N LYS A 93 -14.07 -9.87 8.57
CA LYS A 93 -13.76 -11.28 8.91
C LYS A 93 -13.07 -12.05 7.77
N LEU A 94 -12.32 -11.34 6.93
CA LEU A 94 -11.55 -11.90 5.81
C LEU A 94 -10.06 -12.09 6.16
N ASP A 95 -9.65 -11.66 7.36
CA ASP A 95 -8.27 -11.70 7.86
C ASP A 95 -7.68 -13.11 7.99
N LYS A 96 -8.53 -14.15 8.08
CA LYS A 96 -8.09 -15.55 8.05
C LYS A 96 -7.72 -16.02 6.65
N GLN A 97 -8.44 -15.52 5.64
CA GLN A 97 -8.27 -15.90 4.25
C GLN A 97 -7.23 -15.01 3.53
N TRP A 98 -7.14 -13.75 3.91
CA TRP A 98 -6.27 -12.77 3.24
C TRP A 98 -5.25 -12.17 4.21
N LYS A 99 -3.99 -12.13 3.77
CA LYS A 99 -2.88 -11.51 4.51
C LYS A 99 -2.29 -10.37 3.72
N VAL A 100 -2.07 -9.26 4.40
CA VAL A 100 -1.44 -8.07 3.84
C VAL A 100 0.05 -8.12 4.16
N HIS A 101 0.86 -7.75 3.18
CA HIS A 101 2.30 -7.67 3.32
C HIS A 101 2.81 -6.34 2.77
N HIS A 102 3.72 -5.72 3.52
CA HIS A 102 4.48 -4.58 3.04
C HIS A 102 5.75 -5.12 2.39
N LYS A 103 5.90 -4.90 1.08
CA LYS A 103 7.05 -5.38 0.31
C LYS A 103 7.94 -4.23 -0.14
N VAL A 104 9.23 -4.53 -0.29
CA VAL A 104 10.22 -3.64 -0.87
C VAL A 104 10.72 -4.29 -2.16
N GLY A 105 10.75 -3.54 -3.25
CA GLY A 105 11.08 -4.08 -4.56
C GLY A 105 11.62 -3.07 -5.56
N LYS A 106 11.98 -3.57 -6.73
CA LYS A 106 12.37 -2.75 -7.89
C LYS A 106 11.17 -2.53 -8.80
N ILE A 107 10.94 -1.27 -9.17
CA ILE A 107 9.95 -0.92 -10.20
C ILE A 107 10.55 -1.07 -11.60
N TYR A 108 9.77 -1.69 -12.49
CA TYR A 108 10.00 -1.73 -13.92
C TYR A 108 8.81 -1.08 -14.64
N PHE A 109 9.07 -0.10 -15.50
CA PHE A 109 8.08 0.49 -16.39
C PHE A 109 8.38 0.06 -17.82
N LEU A 110 7.42 -0.56 -18.52
CA LEU A 110 7.64 -1.11 -19.88
C LEU A 110 8.86 -2.07 -19.95
N ASN A 111 9.07 -2.88 -18.91
CA ASN A 111 10.22 -3.76 -18.69
C ASN A 111 11.59 -3.06 -18.49
N GLU A 112 11.65 -1.73 -18.48
CA GLU A 112 12.84 -0.98 -18.10
C GLU A 112 12.88 -0.75 -16.59
N ASN A 113 14.00 -1.11 -15.95
CA ASN A 113 14.22 -0.82 -14.54
C ASN A 113 14.32 0.69 -14.34
N ILE A 114 13.31 1.31 -13.73
CA ILE A 114 13.29 2.77 -13.53
C ILE A 114 14.04 3.21 -12.27
N ASN A 115 14.40 2.28 -11.38
CA ASN A 115 15.13 2.62 -10.17
C ASN A 115 16.51 3.22 -10.46
N LYS A 116 17.05 2.98 -11.67
CA LYS A 116 18.30 3.59 -12.16
C LYS A 116 18.21 5.10 -12.35
N TYR A 117 17.01 5.67 -12.36
CA TYR A 117 16.78 7.10 -12.53
C TYR A 117 16.55 7.84 -11.20
N PHE A 118 16.56 7.15 -10.06
CA PHE A 118 16.49 7.79 -8.74
C PHE A 118 17.91 8.10 -8.24
N ASP A 119 18.21 9.38 -8.07
CA ASP A 119 19.55 9.84 -7.65
C ASP A 119 19.85 9.57 -6.16
N SER A 120 18.82 9.34 -5.35
CA SER A 120 18.94 9.13 -3.92
C SER A 120 18.96 7.63 -3.58
N ASN A 121 19.93 7.20 -2.76
CA ASN A 121 19.97 5.83 -2.23
C ASN A 121 18.70 5.46 -1.45
N PHE A 122 17.98 6.46 -0.93
CA PHE A 122 16.75 6.27 -0.18
C PHE A 122 15.56 5.88 -1.08
N PHE A 123 15.59 6.24 -2.37
CA PHE A 123 14.54 5.91 -3.35
C PHE A 123 14.98 4.84 -4.36
N LYS A 124 16.13 4.19 -4.13
CA LYS A 124 16.62 3.11 -5.01
C LYS A 124 15.76 1.85 -4.96
N ASP A 125 15.15 1.59 -3.82
CA ASP A 125 14.12 0.57 -3.67
C ASP A 125 12.77 1.28 -3.48
N HIS A 126 11.69 0.59 -3.84
CA HIS A 126 10.33 1.12 -3.71
C HIS A 126 9.46 0.22 -2.85
N ASP A 127 8.75 0.85 -1.92
CA ASP A 127 7.85 0.20 -0.99
C ASP A 127 6.44 0.13 -1.57
N PHE A 128 5.84 -1.05 -1.52
CA PHE A 128 4.50 -1.32 -2.05
C PHE A 128 3.82 -2.41 -1.21
N VAL A 129 2.57 -2.76 -1.56
CA VAL A 129 1.76 -3.70 -0.78
C VAL A 129 1.38 -4.90 -1.64
N THR A 130 1.41 -6.09 -1.04
CA THR A 130 0.78 -7.28 -1.60
C THR A 130 -0.28 -7.82 -0.66
N VAL A 131 -1.39 -8.33 -1.20
CA VAL A 131 -2.39 -9.08 -0.44
C VAL A 131 -2.41 -10.51 -0.97
N GLU A 132 -2.14 -11.48 -0.11
CA GLU A 132 -2.11 -12.91 -0.44
C GLU A 132 -3.35 -13.61 0.10
N ASN A 133 -3.99 -14.43 -0.72
CA ASN A 133 -4.95 -15.42 -0.26
C ASN A 133 -4.20 -16.64 0.30
N THR A 134 -4.41 -16.95 1.58
CA THR A 134 -3.68 -18.00 2.29
C THR A 134 -4.02 -19.40 1.80
N GLU A 135 -5.23 -19.60 1.26
CA GLU A 135 -5.73 -20.88 0.75
C GLU A 135 -5.34 -21.09 -0.70
N THR A 136 -5.64 -20.13 -1.59
CA THR A 136 -5.43 -20.27 -3.04
C THR A 136 -4.03 -19.89 -3.50
N LYS A 137 -3.25 -19.22 -2.65
CA LYS A 137 -1.93 -18.62 -2.98
C LYS A 137 -1.99 -17.54 -4.06
N GLU A 138 -3.18 -17.01 -4.34
CA GLU A 138 -3.33 -15.81 -5.17
C GLU A 138 -2.64 -14.62 -4.48
N VAL A 139 -1.84 -13.86 -5.23
CA VAL A 139 -1.18 -12.65 -4.75
C VAL A 139 -1.60 -11.46 -5.60
N ILE A 140 -2.17 -10.45 -4.95
CA ILE A 140 -2.55 -9.18 -5.56
C ILE A 140 -1.51 -8.13 -5.15
N ALA A 141 -0.76 -7.61 -6.10
CA ALA A 141 0.19 -6.52 -5.86
C ALA A 141 -0.43 -5.16 -6.20
N ILE A 142 -0.26 -4.20 -5.29
CA ILE A 142 -0.84 -2.86 -5.36
C ILE A 142 0.15 -1.83 -4.84
N ASP A 143 0.02 -0.61 -5.33
CA ASP A 143 0.91 0.48 -4.99
C ASP A 143 0.12 1.78 -4.88
N GLY A 144 0.15 2.37 -3.69
CA GLY A 144 -0.56 3.61 -3.39
C GLY A 144 -0.05 4.79 -4.22
N THR A 145 1.26 4.89 -4.44
CA THR A 145 1.88 5.96 -5.24
C THR A 145 1.49 5.82 -6.71
N VAL A 146 1.57 4.61 -7.27
CA VAL A 146 1.16 4.38 -8.67
C VAL A 146 -0.33 4.62 -8.86
N TYR A 147 -1.17 4.22 -7.91
CA TYR A 147 -2.59 4.55 -7.95
C TYR A 147 -2.84 6.05 -7.85
N ASP A 148 -2.12 6.76 -6.97
CA ASP A 148 -2.31 8.19 -6.78
C ASP A 148 -2.12 8.98 -8.10
N TYR A 149 -1.01 8.74 -8.80
CA TYR A 149 -0.68 9.45 -10.04
C TYR A 149 -1.37 8.89 -11.29
N PHE A 150 -1.56 7.58 -11.40
CA PHE A 150 -2.00 6.94 -12.65
C PHE A 150 -3.37 6.24 -12.55
N LYS A 151 -3.97 6.20 -11.35
CA LYS A 151 -5.22 5.46 -11.05
C LYS A 151 -5.17 3.98 -11.43
N ILE A 152 -3.96 3.42 -11.50
CA ILE A 152 -3.71 2.00 -11.73
C ILE A 152 -3.93 1.25 -10.42
N LYS A 153 -4.91 0.36 -10.40
CA LYS A 153 -5.34 -0.35 -9.18
C LYS A 153 -4.46 -1.52 -8.78
N ARG A 154 -3.77 -2.14 -9.75
CA ARG A 154 -2.93 -3.32 -9.55
C ARG A 154 -1.66 -3.21 -10.38
N VAL A 155 -0.56 -3.68 -9.83
CA VAL A 155 0.72 -3.85 -10.53
C VAL A 155 1.02 -5.33 -10.69
N GLN A 156 1.88 -5.67 -11.65
CA GLN A 156 2.24 -7.06 -11.88
C GLN A 156 3.53 -7.42 -11.13
N LEU A 157 3.58 -8.59 -10.48
CA LEU A 157 4.84 -9.13 -9.98
C LEU A 157 5.62 -9.79 -11.13
N LYS A 158 6.95 -9.61 -11.13
CA LYS A 158 7.88 -10.21 -12.09
C LYS A 158 8.25 -11.63 -11.70
#